data_AF-A0A9D6ZV80-F1
#
_entry.id   AF-A0A9D6ZV80-F1
#
_cell.length_a   1.000
_cell.length_b   1.000
_cell.length_c   1.000
_cell.angle_alpha   90.00
_cell.angle_beta   90.00
_cell.angle_gamma   90.00
#
_symmetry.space_group_name_H-M   'P 1'
#
loop_
_entity.id
_entity.type
_entity.pdbx_description
1 polymer ?
#
loop_
_entity_poly.entity_id
_entity_poly.type
_entity_poly.pdbx_seq_one_letter_code
_entity_poly.pdbx_strand_id
1 'polypeptide(L)'
;MTITRTAPKRKAARTIATRRAPPRAARRVGNLTLAEFRAMMDDIIDQRFAALTDPDAGLELRPEIAQGLARQEREFAAGKRGKPLAKVARRLGLD
;
A
#
# COMPACT_ATOMS: atom_id res chain seq x y z
N MET A 1 55.91 6.06 -68.67
CA MET A 1 55.37 6.09 -67.30
C MET A 1 54.23 7.10 -67.24
N THR A 2 52.98 6.64 -67.28
CA THR A 2 51.80 7.47 -66.97
C THR A 2 50.67 6.52 -66.60
N ILE A 3 50.38 6.39 -65.30
CA ILE A 3 49.31 5.51 -64.78
C ILE A 3 48.13 6.42 -64.43
N THR A 4 47.11 6.43 -65.28
CA THR A 4 45.83 7.08 -65.02
C THR A 4 45.04 6.31 -63.96
N ARG A 5 44.93 6.90 -62.77
CA ARG A 5 44.16 6.39 -61.63
C ARG A 5 42.68 6.74 -61.81
N THR A 6 41.89 5.79 -62.27
CA THR A 6 40.41 5.91 -62.34
C THR A 6 39.79 5.47 -61.02
N ALA A 7 39.12 6.38 -60.31
CA ALA A 7 38.43 6.11 -59.05
C ALA A 7 37.03 5.51 -59.29
N PRO A 8 36.61 4.45 -58.57
CA PRO A 8 35.23 4.03 -58.57
C PRO A 8 34.42 4.64 -57.41
N LYS A 9 33.18 4.99 -57.76
CA LYS A 9 32.17 5.74 -57.01
C LYS A 9 31.77 5.07 -55.69
N ARG A 10 31.71 5.85 -54.61
CA ARG A 10 31.12 5.45 -53.32
C ARG A 10 29.62 5.17 -53.52
N LYS A 11 29.17 3.93 -53.30
CA LYS A 11 27.74 3.60 -53.20
C LYS A 11 27.22 4.00 -51.82
N ALA A 12 26.07 4.66 -51.82
CA ALA A 12 25.41 5.27 -50.67
C ALA A 12 25.11 4.26 -49.55
N ALA A 13 25.52 4.58 -48.33
CA ALA A 13 25.04 3.92 -47.13
C ALA A 13 23.58 4.32 -46.90
N ARG A 14 22.67 3.34 -46.95
CA ARG A 14 21.27 3.49 -46.56
C ARG A 14 21.24 3.60 -45.03
N THR A 15 21.15 4.82 -44.51
CA THR A 15 20.91 5.06 -43.08
C THR A 15 19.49 4.63 -42.75
N ILE A 16 19.34 3.47 -42.10
CA ILE A 16 18.08 3.04 -41.51
C ILE A 16 17.89 3.90 -40.27
N ALA A 17 17.15 5.00 -40.40
CA ALA A 17 16.75 5.79 -39.25
C ALA A 17 15.85 4.92 -38.36
N THR A 18 16.41 4.38 -37.28
CA THR A 18 15.64 3.78 -36.19
C THR A 18 14.73 4.86 -35.63
N ARG A 19 13.47 4.84 -36.02
CA ARG A 19 12.42 5.70 -35.47
C ARG A 19 12.23 5.28 -34.02
N ARG A 20 13.01 5.89 -33.12
CA ARG A 20 12.88 5.74 -31.67
C ARG A 20 11.45 6.15 -31.32
N ALA A 21 10.63 5.19 -30.89
CA ALA A 21 9.28 5.47 -30.46
C ALA A 21 9.33 6.54 -29.35
N PRO A 22 8.43 7.55 -29.37
CA PRO A 22 8.44 8.57 -28.33
C PRO A 22 8.24 7.91 -26.96
N PRO A 23 8.88 8.41 -25.90
CA PRO A 23 8.59 7.95 -24.55
C PRO A 23 7.08 8.07 -24.35
N ARG A 24 6.41 7.00 -23.89
CA ARG A 24 4.98 7.03 -23.58
C ARG A 24 4.75 8.28 -22.72
N ALA A 25 4.01 9.24 -23.25
CA ALA A 25 3.76 10.50 -22.57
C ALA A 25 3.24 10.17 -21.17
N ALA A 26 3.92 10.66 -20.14
CA ALA A 26 3.48 10.45 -18.76
C ALA A 26 2.01 10.93 -18.65
N ARG A 27 1.11 10.01 -18.31
CA ARG A 27 -0.33 10.29 -18.22
C ARG A 27 -0.53 11.33 -17.11
N ARG A 28 -0.93 12.55 -17.50
CA ARG A 28 -1.19 13.63 -16.56
C ARG A 28 -2.60 13.49 -15.99
N VAL A 29 -2.77 13.84 -14.71
CA VAL A 29 -4.07 13.84 -14.03
C VAL A 29 -5.10 14.68 -14.79
N GLY A 30 -4.68 15.81 -15.37
CA GLY A 30 -5.55 16.68 -16.18
C GLY A 30 -6.06 16.08 -17.49
N ASN A 31 -5.56 14.91 -17.90
CA ASN A 31 -6.03 14.19 -19.08
C ASN A 31 -6.98 13.03 -18.71
N LEU A 32 -7.36 12.90 -17.44
CA LEU A 32 -8.31 11.89 -16.97
C LEU A 32 -9.74 12.40 -17.10
N THR A 33 -10.64 11.49 -17.46
CA THR A 33 -12.06 11.71 -17.22
C THR A 33 -12.35 11.65 -15.71
N LEU A 34 -13.48 12.22 -15.29
CA LEU A 34 -13.91 12.16 -13.89
C LEU A 34 -14.05 10.73 -13.38
N ALA A 35 -14.55 9.81 -14.23
CA ALA A 35 -14.71 8.40 -13.88
C ALA A 35 -13.35 7.72 -13.66
N GLU A 36 -12.37 7.97 -14.52
CA GLU A 36 -11.02 7.42 -14.36
C GLU A 36 -10.30 7.99 -13.14
N PHE A 37 -10.49 9.29 -12.86
CA PHE A 37 -9.95 9.90 -11.65
C PHE A 37 -10.56 9.30 -10.38
N ARG A 38 -11.89 9.07 -10.38
CA ARG A 38 -12.59 8.42 -9.28
C ARG A 38 -12.05 7.01 -9.04
N ALA A 39 -11.98 6.18 -10.08
CA ALA A 39 -11.45 4.82 -9.99
C ALA A 39 -10.02 4.78 -9.45
N MET A 40 -9.15 5.68 -9.93
CA MET A 40 -7.78 5.80 -9.42
C MET A 40 -7.76 6.19 -7.93
N MET A 41 -8.65 7.08 -7.49
CA MET A 41 -8.74 7.48 -6.09
C MET A 41 -9.27 6.34 -5.22
N ASP A 42 -10.30 5.63 -5.67
CA ASP A 42 -10.86 4.48 -4.96
C ASP A 42 -9.77 3.40 -4.78
N ASP A 43 -9.00 3.08 -5.82
CA ASP A 43 -7.86 2.15 -5.75
C ASP A 43 -6.80 2.60 -4.74
N ILE A 44 -6.44 3.89 -4.73
CA ILE A 44 -5.45 4.43 -3.78
C ILE A 44 -5.99 4.35 -2.35
N ILE A 45 -7.25 4.69 -2.14
CA ILE A 45 -7.90 4.65 -0.83
C ILE A 45 -7.91 3.21 -0.34
N ASP A 46 -8.38 2.25 -1.14
CA ASP A 46 -8.43 0.84 -0.75
C ASP A 46 -7.05 0.28 -0.41
N GLN A 47 -6.01 0.63 -1.17
CA GLN A 47 -4.63 0.25 -0.85
C GLN A 47 -4.16 0.84 0.48
N ARG A 48 -4.56 2.08 0.81
CA ARG A 48 -4.21 2.72 2.08
C ARG A 48 -4.99 2.13 3.24
N PHE A 49 -6.26 1.81 3.05
CA PHE A 49 -7.10 1.16 4.06
C PHE A 49 -6.66 -0.28 4.32
N ALA A 50 -6.24 -1.02 3.29
CA ALA A 50 -5.64 -2.34 3.46
C ALA A 50 -4.32 -2.28 4.26
N ALA A 51 -3.62 -1.14 4.24
CA ALA A 51 -2.41 -0.90 5.02
C ALA A 51 -2.69 -0.38 6.45
N LEU A 52 -3.94 -0.06 6.80
CA LEU A 52 -4.35 0.22 8.19
C LEU A 52 -4.43 -1.10 8.95
N THR A 53 -3.26 -1.61 9.36
CA THR A 53 -3.16 -2.69 10.35
C THR A 53 -3.50 -2.14 11.74
N ASP A 54 -3.62 -3.01 12.74
CA ASP A 54 -3.77 -2.63 14.15
C ASP A 54 -2.83 -1.45 14.49
N PRO A 55 -3.37 -0.27 14.86
CA PRO A 55 -2.59 0.93 15.11
C PRO A 55 -1.59 0.74 16.27
N ASP A 56 -1.84 -0.24 17.13
CA ASP A 56 -1.01 -0.56 18.28
C ASP A 56 -0.07 -1.76 18.02
N ALA A 57 -0.05 -2.30 16.79
CA ALA A 57 0.79 -3.43 16.44
C ALA A 57 2.27 -3.15 16.68
N GLY A 58 2.91 -4.01 17.47
CA GLY A 58 4.33 -3.90 17.83
C GLY A 58 4.63 -2.87 18.93
N LEU A 59 3.61 -2.21 19.50
CA LEU A 59 3.78 -1.39 20.69
C LEU A 59 3.72 -2.23 21.96
N GLU A 60 4.62 -1.96 22.89
CA GLU A 60 4.59 -2.55 24.23
C GLU A 60 3.76 -1.69 25.17
N LEU A 61 3.04 -2.35 26.09
CA LEU A 61 2.36 -1.65 27.17
C LEU A 61 3.37 -1.01 28.11
N ARG A 62 3.03 0.18 28.59
CA ARG A 62 3.79 0.83 29.67
C ARG A 62 3.83 -0.10 30.91
N PRO A 63 4.95 -0.20 31.63
CA PRO A 63 5.10 -1.14 32.74
C PRO A 63 4.00 -1.03 33.80
N GLU A 64 3.55 0.19 34.11
CA GLU A 64 2.52 0.44 35.12
C GLU A 64 1.16 -0.11 34.69
N ILE A 65 0.86 -0.04 33.39
CA ILE A 65 -0.37 -0.56 32.80
C ILE A 65 -0.32 -2.09 32.78
N ALA A 66 0.79 -2.68 32.32
CA ALA A 66 0.98 -4.13 32.30
C ALA A 66 0.85 -4.75 33.71
N GLN A 67 1.47 -4.13 34.72
CA GLN A 67 1.33 -4.56 36.12
C GLN A 67 -0.11 -4.40 36.63
N GLY A 68 -0.78 -3.31 36.23
CA GLY A 68 -2.19 -3.08 36.53
C GLY A 68 -3.09 -4.20 36.00
N LEU A 69 -2.93 -4.58 34.73
CA LEU A 69 -3.67 -5.69 34.12
C LEU A 69 -3.38 -7.02 34.82
N ALA A 70 -2.11 -7.35 35.05
CA ALA A 70 -1.74 -8.61 35.69
C ALA A 70 -2.37 -8.74 37.10
N ARG A 71 -2.47 -7.63 37.84
CA ARG A 71 -3.19 -7.62 39.13
C ARG A 71 -4.68 -7.86 38.93
N GLN A 72 -5.31 -7.19 37.97
CA GLN A 72 -6.74 -7.34 37.70
C GLN A 72 -7.11 -8.76 37.27
N GLU A 73 -6.29 -9.40 36.44
CA GLU A 73 -6.47 -10.80 36.04
C GLU A 73 -6.46 -11.74 37.24
N ARG A 74 -5.50 -11.55 38.16
CA ARG A 74 -5.43 -12.32 39.41
C ARG A 74 -6.64 -12.08 40.31
N GLU A 75 -7.09 -10.83 40.44
CA GLU A 75 -8.29 -10.48 41.21
C GLU A 75 -9.56 -11.10 40.61
N PHE A 76 -9.67 -11.11 39.29
CA PHE A 76 -10.77 -11.76 38.57
C PHE A 76 -10.75 -13.27 38.77
N ALA A 77 -9.60 -13.92 38.58
CA ALA A 77 -9.43 -15.35 38.79
C ALA A 77 -9.72 -15.77 40.26
N ALA A 78 -9.37 -14.91 41.21
CA ALA A 78 -9.68 -15.11 42.63
C ALA A 78 -11.14 -14.76 43.00
N GLY A 79 -11.98 -14.36 42.03
CA GLY A 79 -13.39 -13.98 42.25
C GLY A 79 -13.58 -12.69 43.05
N LYS A 80 -12.51 -11.91 43.26
CA LYS A 80 -12.54 -10.64 44.01
C LYS A 80 -13.09 -9.48 43.18
N ARG A 81 -13.09 -9.63 41.85
CA ARG A 81 -13.49 -8.61 40.89
C ARG A 81 -14.36 -9.21 39.79
N GLY A 82 -15.33 -8.44 39.31
CA GLY A 82 -16.26 -8.85 38.25
C GLY A 82 -17.54 -9.48 38.78
N LYS A 83 -18.58 -9.50 37.94
CA LYS A 83 -19.82 -10.24 38.19
C LYS A 83 -19.94 -11.35 37.15
N PRO A 84 -20.34 -12.58 37.53
CA PRO A 84 -20.60 -13.64 36.57
C PRO A 84 -21.62 -13.18 35.52
N LEU A 85 -21.35 -13.48 34.24
CA LEU A 85 -22.22 -13.08 33.14
C LEU A 85 -23.67 -13.53 33.37
N ALA A 86 -23.87 -14.77 33.85
CA ALA A 86 -25.19 -15.29 34.19
C ALA A 86 -25.93 -14.47 35.26
N LYS A 87 -25.22 -13.89 36.24
CA LYS A 87 -25.84 -13.00 37.23
C LYS A 87 -26.22 -11.66 36.61
N VAL A 88 -25.46 -11.18 35.63
CA VAL A 88 -25.74 -9.93 34.92
C VAL A 88 -26.92 -10.11 33.95
N ALA A 89 -26.95 -11.21 33.19
CA ALA A 89 -28.06 -11.57 32.30
C ALA A 89 -29.38 -11.61 33.05
N ARG A 90 -29.42 -12.29 34.21
CA ARG A 90 -30.62 -12.38 35.07
C ARG A 90 -31.13 -11.04 35.54
N ARG A 91 -30.22 -10.14 35.88
CA ARG A 91 -30.59 -8.79 36.32
C ARG A 91 -31.18 -7.95 35.19
N LEU A 92 -30.82 -8.25 33.94
CA LEU A 92 -31.23 -7.51 32.76
C LEU A 92 -32.40 -8.18 32.01
N GLY A 93 -32.84 -9.37 32.44
CA GLY A 93 -33.91 -10.12 31.76
C GLY A 93 -33.48 -10.67 30.41
N LEU A 94 -32.20 -11.03 30.26
CA LEU A 94 -31.59 -11.53 29.02
C LEU A 94 -31.33 -13.05 29.07
N ASP A 95 -32.12 -13.76 29.88
CA ASP A 95 -31.94 -15.20 30.18
C ASP A 95 -32.63 -16.12 29.18
#